data_AF-A0A1N6I2Z5-F1
#
_entry.id   AF-A0A1N6I2Z5-F1
#
_cell.length_a   1.000
_cell.length_b   1.000
_cell.length_c   1.000
_cell.angle_alpha   90.00
_cell.angle_beta   90.00
_cell.angle_gamma   90.00
#
_symmetry.space_group_name_H-M   'P 1'
#
loop_
_entity.id
_entity.type
_entity.pdbx_description
1 polymer ?
#
loop_
_entity_poly.entity_id
_entity_poly.type
_entity_poly.pdbx_seq_one_letter_code
_entity_poly.pdbx_strand_id
1 'polypeptide(L)'
;MKLSKKSKIGALLKEYPFLLDYLVEKSPTFSKLKSPIMRKTIGSIATLEQAAGMATIDLNELLLDIAKQIYRHTSDNVTIINPNESPEGTAASKEERIAMLKDIVMRLHKGDSVDEVRKDFLSLLHNVSPAEIGQMEQKLVADGIPETEIKKLCDLHVELFESTAAQSTLPELPAGHPLHSFQEENKYADEKARALLEAIKGADDPLEFYAAQHGIIAGVEDLSHIIRHYERKENQLFPIMERQGLTAPPQVMWELHDDIRALLKKARKELADDDDSQKTINTVQTFAIAVCDMIHKEENILFPMVFETFTDKDWAEVLMGESEIGYAWITPGTEWQPSEETTEPTESQAGEISLDRGELEPHVINAILKTLPVDLSFVDANDKVAYFSQTEERIFPRSAGIIGRDVSKCHPPKSVHVVEKILEAFKAGERDMAEFWLELNGVFIHIRYYAVRDTDGTYLGCLEVSQNVTDIRALTGEQRLLSWEK
;
A
#
# COMPACT_ATOMS: atom_id res chain seq x y z
N MET A 1 -18.23 -30.53 8.68
CA MET A 1 -19.41 -30.99 7.89
C MET A 1 -19.97 -29.82 7.07
N LYS A 2 -20.61 -30.04 5.90
CA LYS A 2 -21.23 -28.99 5.09
C LYS A 2 -22.75 -28.94 5.34
N LEU A 3 -23.27 -27.82 5.84
CA LEU A 3 -24.70 -27.60 6.11
C LEU A 3 -25.28 -26.66 5.07
N SER A 4 -26.40 -27.00 4.42
CA SER A 4 -27.03 -26.17 3.40
C SER A 4 -28.54 -26.28 3.47
N LYS A 5 -29.25 -25.43 2.73
CA LYS A 5 -30.71 -25.54 2.56
C LYS A 5 -31.18 -26.92 2.08
N LYS A 6 -30.32 -27.66 1.36
CA LYS A 6 -30.58 -29.01 0.83
C LYS A 6 -30.23 -30.13 1.81
N SER A 7 -29.55 -29.84 2.92
CA SER A 7 -29.17 -30.85 3.91
C SER A 7 -30.43 -31.52 4.48
N LYS A 8 -30.41 -32.85 4.58
CA LYS A 8 -31.55 -33.65 5.04
C LYS A 8 -31.58 -33.71 6.56
N ILE A 9 -32.71 -33.36 7.16
CA ILE A 9 -32.85 -33.30 8.63
C ILE A 9 -32.63 -34.68 9.29
N GLY A 10 -33.03 -35.77 8.62
CA GLY A 10 -32.84 -37.13 9.10
C GLY A 10 -31.39 -37.63 9.03
N ALA A 11 -30.60 -37.14 8.05
CA ALA A 11 -29.17 -37.42 8.00
C ALA A 11 -28.45 -36.68 9.13
N LEU A 12 -28.82 -35.40 9.33
CA LEU A 12 -28.30 -34.58 10.42
C LEU A 12 -28.60 -35.18 11.80
N LEU A 13 -29.83 -35.64 12.03
CA LEU A 13 -30.23 -36.29 13.30
C LEU A 13 -29.64 -37.69 13.50
N LYS A 14 -29.14 -38.32 12.45
CA LYS A 14 -28.42 -39.59 12.54
C LYS A 14 -26.98 -39.37 13.01
N GLU A 15 -26.35 -38.32 12.51
CA GLU A 15 -24.98 -37.93 12.82
C GLU A 15 -24.90 -37.19 14.17
N TYR A 16 -25.87 -36.33 14.46
CA TYR A 16 -25.97 -35.55 15.70
C TYR A 16 -27.32 -35.77 16.40
N PRO A 17 -27.49 -36.89 17.14
CA PRO A 17 -28.77 -37.23 17.77
C PRO A 17 -29.28 -36.19 18.80
N PHE A 18 -28.38 -35.44 19.43
CA PHE A 18 -28.72 -34.42 20.44
C PHE A 18 -29.50 -33.23 19.86
N LEU A 19 -29.40 -32.98 18.55
CA LEU A 19 -30.16 -31.90 17.90
C LEU A 19 -31.66 -32.13 17.92
N LEU A 20 -32.13 -33.36 18.14
CA LEU A 20 -33.56 -33.68 18.16
C LEU A 20 -34.30 -32.91 19.26
N ASP A 21 -33.76 -32.90 20.48
CA ASP A 21 -34.42 -32.25 21.60
C ASP A 21 -34.39 -30.72 21.43
N TYR A 22 -33.30 -30.17 20.89
CA TYR A 22 -33.18 -28.76 20.55
C TYR A 22 -34.18 -28.30 19.48
N LEU A 23 -34.33 -29.07 18.39
CA LEU A 23 -35.28 -28.75 17.34
C LEU A 23 -36.72 -28.78 17.87
N VAL A 24 -37.04 -29.71 18.76
CA VAL A 24 -38.38 -29.79 19.37
C VAL A 24 -38.66 -28.62 20.31
N GLU A 25 -37.63 -28.11 21.00
CA GLU A 25 -37.74 -26.89 21.82
C GLU A 25 -38.00 -25.65 20.96
N LYS A 26 -37.34 -25.55 19.80
CA LYS A 26 -37.51 -24.43 18.86
C LYS A 26 -38.87 -24.39 18.18
N SER A 27 -39.48 -25.54 17.87
CA SER A 27 -40.86 -25.58 17.38
C SER A 27 -41.56 -26.90 17.68
N PRO A 28 -42.82 -26.87 18.17
CA PRO A 28 -43.64 -28.07 18.37
C PRO A 28 -43.80 -28.92 17.11
N THR A 29 -43.62 -28.35 15.92
CA THR A 29 -43.70 -29.05 14.62
C THR A 29 -42.67 -30.18 14.52
N PHE A 30 -41.51 -30.03 15.15
CA PHE A 30 -40.44 -31.05 15.14
C PHE A 30 -40.72 -32.23 16.09
N SER A 31 -41.73 -32.16 16.97
CA SER A 31 -42.10 -33.23 17.90
C SER A 31 -42.37 -34.58 17.21
N LYS A 32 -42.85 -34.54 15.95
CA LYS A 32 -43.10 -35.73 15.12
C LYS A 32 -41.81 -36.50 14.81
N LEU A 33 -40.64 -35.85 14.84
CA LEU A 33 -39.34 -36.47 14.66
C LEU A 33 -38.88 -37.29 15.89
N LYS A 34 -39.58 -37.22 17.04
CA LYS A 34 -39.32 -38.15 18.15
C LYS A 34 -39.60 -39.60 17.77
N SER A 35 -40.58 -39.83 16.88
CA SER A 35 -40.88 -41.17 16.37
C SER A 35 -39.77 -41.68 15.43
N PRO A 36 -39.14 -42.84 15.70
CA PRO A 36 -38.13 -43.43 14.82
C PRO A 36 -38.64 -43.72 13.41
N ILE A 37 -39.93 -44.02 13.26
CA ILE A 37 -40.58 -44.29 11.96
C ILE A 37 -40.62 -42.98 11.14
N MET A 38 -41.02 -41.86 11.76
CA MET A 38 -41.11 -40.56 11.10
C MET A 38 -39.74 -39.99 10.70
N ARG A 39 -38.68 -40.27 11.47
CA ARG A 39 -37.30 -39.92 11.10
C ARG A 39 -36.84 -40.69 9.86
N LYS A 40 -37.20 -41.97 9.77
CA LYS A 40 -36.83 -42.82 8.62
C LYS A 40 -37.65 -42.52 7.36
N THR A 41 -38.87 -42.01 7.48
CA THR A 41 -39.76 -41.75 6.33
C THR A 41 -39.75 -40.29 5.88
N ILE A 42 -40.11 -39.35 6.75
CA ILE A 42 -40.21 -37.92 6.39
C ILE A 42 -38.86 -37.22 6.62
N GLY A 43 -38.18 -37.53 7.74
CA GLY A 43 -36.90 -36.91 8.07
C GLY A 43 -35.79 -37.23 7.05
N SER A 44 -35.79 -38.42 6.45
CA SER A 44 -34.81 -38.82 5.43
C SER A 44 -34.97 -38.06 4.10
N ILE A 45 -36.16 -37.49 3.85
CA ILE A 45 -36.52 -36.83 2.58
C ILE A 45 -36.60 -35.30 2.76
N ALA A 46 -37.04 -34.82 3.92
CA ALA A 46 -37.19 -33.39 4.19
C ALA A 46 -35.83 -32.67 4.28
N THR A 47 -35.69 -31.58 3.52
CA THR A 47 -34.54 -30.67 3.63
C THR A 47 -34.71 -29.69 4.79
N LEU A 48 -33.63 -29.05 5.23
CA LEU A 48 -33.69 -27.99 6.24
C LEU A 48 -34.56 -26.80 5.78
N GLU A 49 -34.56 -26.46 4.49
CA GLU A 49 -35.47 -25.45 3.92
C GLU A 49 -36.95 -25.81 4.09
N GLN A 50 -37.31 -27.06 3.75
CA GLN A 50 -38.68 -27.54 3.91
C GLN A 50 -39.08 -27.60 5.39
N ALA A 51 -38.15 -28.00 6.25
CA ALA A 51 -38.39 -28.09 7.68
C ALA A 51 -38.54 -26.71 8.34
N ALA A 52 -37.73 -25.72 7.94
CA ALA A 52 -37.84 -24.33 8.36
C ALA A 52 -39.19 -23.72 7.93
N GLY A 53 -39.58 -23.93 6.66
CA GLY A 53 -40.87 -23.47 6.13
C GLY A 53 -42.08 -24.09 6.87
N MET A 54 -42.03 -25.38 7.20
CA MET A 54 -43.08 -26.04 7.99
C MET A 54 -43.13 -25.57 9.46
N ALA A 55 -42.00 -25.16 10.01
CA ALA A 55 -41.89 -24.66 11.38
C ALA A 55 -42.13 -23.14 11.49
N THR A 56 -42.24 -22.43 10.36
CA THR A 56 -42.30 -20.96 10.29
C THR A 56 -41.08 -20.30 10.97
N ILE A 57 -39.90 -20.90 10.80
CA ILE A 57 -38.62 -20.39 11.31
C ILE A 57 -37.79 -19.90 10.14
N ASP A 58 -37.03 -18.81 10.32
CA ASP A 58 -36.07 -18.37 9.32
C ASP A 58 -35.01 -19.45 9.06
N LEU A 59 -34.73 -19.72 7.78
CA LEU A 59 -33.81 -20.80 7.41
C LEU A 59 -32.36 -20.47 7.84
N ASN A 60 -31.95 -19.21 7.77
CA ASN A 60 -30.59 -18.83 8.16
C ASN A 60 -30.44 -18.90 9.68
N GLU A 61 -31.46 -18.47 10.43
CA GLU A 61 -31.51 -18.65 11.90
C GLU A 61 -31.42 -20.13 12.26
N LEU A 62 -32.19 -21.00 11.60
CA LEU A 62 -32.17 -22.44 11.84
C LEU A 62 -30.80 -23.08 11.52
N LEU A 63 -30.18 -22.70 10.40
CA LEU A 63 -28.85 -23.19 10.01
C LEU A 63 -27.76 -22.75 10.99
N LEU A 64 -27.79 -21.49 11.41
CA LEU A 64 -26.84 -20.92 12.36
C LEU A 64 -26.98 -21.57 13.74
N ASP A 65 -28.22 -21.76 14.19
CA ASP A 65 -28.51 -22.40 15.47
C ASP A 65 -28.09 -23.88 15.49
N ILE A 66 -28.32 -24.61 14.40
CA ILE A 66 -27.82 -25.99 14.25
C ILE A 66 -26.29 -26.01 14.29
N ALA A 67 -25.61 -25.13 13.55
CA ALA A 67 -24.15 -25.05 13.54
C ALA A 67 -23.58 -24.73 14.93
N LYS A 68 -24.19 -23.76 15.65
CA LYS A 68 -23.84 -23.43 17.04
C LYS A 68 -24.00 -24.62 17.98
N GLN A 69 -25.09 -25.38 17.86
CA GLN A 69 -25.32 -26.55 18.71
C GLN A 69 -24.34 -27.68 18.42
N ILE A 70 -24.00 -27.92 17.15
CA ILE A 70 -22.98 -28.90 16.78
C ILE A 70 -21.63 -28.49 17.38
N TYR A 71 -21.20 -27.24 17.17
CA TYR A 71 -19.95 -26.72 17.72
C TYR A 71 -19.89 -26.87 19.25
N ARG A 72 -20.95 -26.50 19.97
CA ARG A 72 -21.01 -26.61 21.44
C ARG A 72 -20.89 -28.03 21.97
N HIS A 73 -21.41 -29.02 21.25
CA HIS A 73 -21.49 -30.41 21.72
C HIS A 73 -20.37 -31.31 21.18
N THR A 74 -19.70 -30.92 20.10
CA THR A 74 -18.72 -31.78 19.42
C THR A 74 -17.39 -31.10 19.13
N SER A 75 -17.30 -29.77 19.29
CA SER A 75 -16.17 -28.94 18.81
C SER A 75 -15.90 -29.08 17.30
N ASP A 76 -16.83 -29.68 16.53
CA ASP A 76 -16.74 -29.77 15.08
C ASP A 76 -17.10 -28.43 14.43
N ASN A 77 -16.27 -27.98 13.50
CA ASN A 77 -16.61 -26.85 12.64
C ASN A 77 -17.55 -27.29 11.50
N VAL A 78 -18.71 -26.65 11.44
CA VAL A 78 -19.73 -26.86 10.40
C VAL A 78 -19.73 -25.67 9.46
N THR A 79 -19.36 -25.90 8.21
CA THR A 79 -19.38 -24.88 7.15
C THR A 79 -20.80 -24.77 6.60
N ILE A 80 -21.44 -23.61 6.77
CA ILE A 80 -22.75 -23.33 6.17
C ILE A 80 -22.51 -22.95 4.70
N ILE A 81 -22.91 -23.83 3.78
CA ILE A 81 -22.89 -23.57 2.34
C ILE A 81 -24.25 -23.01 1.96
N ASN A 82 -24.27 -21.73 1.64
CA ASN A 82 -25.47 -21.07 1.15
C ASN A 82 -25.56 -21.24 -0.38
N PRO A 83 -26.62 -21.87 -0.93
CA PRO A 83 -26.85 -21.87 -2.37
C PRO A 83 -28.03 -20.95 -2.68
N ASN A 84 -27.74 -19.80 -3.32
CA ASN A 84 -28.62 -18.81 -4.00
C ASN A 84 -28.31 -17.39 -3.48
N GLU A 85 -27.86 -16.42 -4.29
CA GLU A 85 -28.63 -15.79 -5.38
C GLU A 85 -30.11 -15.67 -4.98
N SER A 86 -30.39 -14.71 -4.10
CA SER A 86 -31.72 -14.43 -3.57
C SER A 86 -32.79 -14.44 -4.66
N PRO A 87 -33.87 -15.22 -4.53
CA PRO A 87 -35.14 -14.85 -5.12
C PRO A 87 -35.69 -13.68 -4.29
N GLU A 88 -35.82 -12.53 -4.94
CA GLU A 88 -36.60 -11.34 -4.57
C GLU A 88 -37.24 -11.37 -3.17
N GLY A 89 -36.51 -10.79 -2.21
CA GLY A 89 -36.96 -10.51 -0.85
C GLY A 89 -36.13 -9.37 -0.27
N THR A 90 -36.42 -8.15 -0.73
CA THR A 90 -35.95 -6.84 -0.21
C THR A 90 -34.56 -6.82 0.42
N ALA A 91 -33.51 -7.20 -0.33
CA ALA A 91 -32.18 -6.67 -0.07
C ALA A 91 -32.13 -5.28 -0.69
N ALA A 92 -31.79 -4.26 0.10
CA ALA A 92 -31.63 -2.90 -0.38
C ALA A 92 -30.70 -2.88 -1.60
N SER A 93 -31.10 -2.18 -2.67
CA SER A 93 -30.26 -1.99 -3.86
C SER A 93 -28.92 -1.34 -3.48
N LYS A 94 -27.92 -1.44 -4.36
CA LYS A 94 -26.63 -0.78 -4.12
C LYS A 94 -26.81 0.72 -3.88
N GLU A 95 -27.73 1.38 -4.60
CA GLU A 95 -28.09 2.77 -4.34
C GLU A 95 -28.76 3.00 -2.99
N GLU A 96 -29.67 2.12 -2.56
CA GLU A 96 -30.35 2.23 -1.26
C GLU A 96 -29.38 2.03 -0.09
N ARG A 97 -28.41 1.11 -0.22
CA ARG A 97 -27.34 0.92 0.78
C ARG A 97 -26.45 2.14 0.89
N ILE A 98 -26.04 2.72 -0.24
CA ILE A 98 -25.29 3.99 -0.26
C ILE A 98 -26.08 5.10 0.44
N ALA A 99 -27.39 5.20 0.19
CA ALA A 99 -28.22 6.21 0.81
C ALA A 99 -28.34 6.03 2.34
N MET A 100 -28.48 4.79 2.81
CA MET A 100 -28.51 4.48 4.25
C MET A 100 -27.16 4.74 4.93
N LEU A 101 -26.05 4.41 4.26
CA LEU A 101 -24.71 4.66 4.79
C LEU A 101 -24.41 6.16 4.85
N LYS A 102 -24.88 6.93 3.86
CA LYS A 102 -24.85 8.40 3.88
C LYS A 102 -25.68 8.97 5.04
N ASP A 103 -26.86 8.42 5.32
CA ASP A 103 -27.68 8.87 6.46
C ASP A 103 -26.96 8.64 7.79
N ILE A 104 -26.32 7.49 7.96
CA ILE A 104 -25.46 7.16 9.11
C ILE A 104 -24.33 8.20 9.28
N VAL A 105 -23.62 8.55 8.21
CA VAL A 105 -22.55 9.57 8.24
C VAL A 105 -23.11 10.94 8.65
N MET A 106 -24.27 11.32 8.10
CA MET A 106 -24.92 12.59 8.41
C MET A 106 -25.45 12.65 9.85
N ARG A 107 -25.85 11.53 10.43
CA ARG A 107 -26.28 11.41 11.83
C ARG A 107 -25.12 11.58 12.80
N LEU A 108 -23.98 10.95 12.51
CA LEU A 108 -22.73 11.20 13.24
C LEU A 108 -22.32 12.68 13.20
N HIS A 109 -22.44 13.32 12.03
CA HIS A 109 -22.15 14.75 11.89
C HIS A 109 -23.11 15.66 12.69
N LYS A 110 -24.34 15.21 12.92
CA LYS A 110 -25.35 15.92 13.74
C LYS A 110 -25.19 15.70 15.24
N GLY A 111 -24.25 14.85 15.66
CA GLY A 111 -23.93 14.60 17.07
C GLY A 111 -24.61 13.38 17.69
N ASP A 112 -25.16 12.47 16.88
CA ASP A 112 -25.61 11.16 17.37
C ASP A 112 -24.41 10.39 17.95
N SER A 113 -24.66 9.59 19.01
CA SER A 113 -23.58 8.82 19.64
C SER A 113 -23.13 7.66 18.74
N VAL A 114 -21.82 7.39 18.71
CA VAL A 114 -21.24 6.28 17.93
C VAL A 114 -21.93 4.95 18.26
N ASP A 115 -22.31 4.74 19.51
CA ASP A 115 -23.02 3.53 19.98
C ASP A 115 -24.40 3.33 19.33
N GLU A 116 -25.16 4.40 19.10
CA GLU A 116 -26.48 4.33 18.48
C GLU A 116 -26.41 4.02 17.00
N VAL A 117 -25.43 4.62 16.32
CA VAL A 117 -25.25 4.47 14.87
C VAL A 117 -24.59 3.12 14.54
N ARG A 118 -23.79 2.57 15.45
CA ARG A 118 -23.12 1.26 15.33
C ARG A 118 -24.10 0.13 14.97
N LYS A 119 -25.29 0.10 15.58
CA LYS A 119 -26.27 -0.98 15.36
C LYS A 119 -26.87 -0.95 13.96
N ASP A 120 -27.23 0.24 13.49
CA ASP A 120 -27.78 0.43 12.14
C ASP A 120 -26.71 0.13 11.10
N PHE A 121 -25.47 0.54 11.38
CA PHE A 121 -24.30 0.29 10.55
C PHE A 121 -23.95 -1.20 10.43
N LEU A 122 -23.96 -1.96 11.54
CA LEU A 122 -23.77 -3.42 11.56
C LEU A 122 -24.82 -4.18 10.72
N SER A 123 -26.07 -3.72 10.76
CA SER A 123 -27.13 -4.35 9.97
C SER A 123 -26.92 -4.19 8.47
N LEU A 124 -26.24 -3.09 8.07
CA LEU A 124 -26.00 -2.75 6.68
C LEU A 124 -24.79 -3.50 6.10
N LEU A 125 -23.72 -3.67 6.90
CA LEU A 125 -22.45 -4.24 6.46
C LEU A 125 -22.37 -5.77 6.48
N HIS A 126 -23.37 -6.47 7.04
CA HIS A 126 -23.33 -7.91 7.25
C HIS A 126 -23.13 -8.77 5.97
N ASN A 127 -23.14 -8.16 4.77
CA ASN A 127 -22.85 -8.79 3.48
C ASN A 127 -22.16 -7.84 2.47
N VAL A 128 -21.33 -6.89 2.93
CA VAL A 128 -20.67 -5.90 2.05
C VAL A 128 -19.19 -6.23 1.94
N SER A 129 -18.66 -6.30 0.71
CA SER A 129 -17.23 -6.55 0.52
C SER A 129 -16.40 -5.30 0.83
N PRO A 130 -15.11 -5.43 1.18
CA PRO A 130 -14.20 -4.29 1.34
C PRO A 130 -14.21 -3.34 0.13
N ALA A 131 -14.25 -3.88 -1.09
CA ALA A 131 -14.33 -3.09 -2.32
C ALA A 131 -15.63 -2.28 -2.44
N GLU A 132 -16.78 -2.83 -2.02
CA GLU A 132 -18.04 -2.07 -1.98
C GLU A 132 -17.96 -0.91 -0.98
N ILE A 133 -17.29 -1.09 0.15
CA ILE A 133 -17.11 -0.02 1.15
C ILE A 133 -16.24 1.10 0.61
N GLY A 134 -15.10 0.78 -0.02
CA GLY A 134 -14.24 1.79 -0.65
C GLY A 134 -15.00 2.61 -1.70
N GLN A 135 -15.88 1.99 -2.48
CA GLN A 135 -16.74 2.69 -3.43
C GLN A 135 -17.79 3.59 -2.76
N MET A 136 -18.30 3.18 -1.59
CA MET A 136 -19.22 3.99 -0.80
C MET A 136 -18.52 5.22 -0.22
N GLU A 137 -17.34 5.04 0.37
CA GLU A 137 -16.49 6.13 0.88
C GLU A 137 -16.15 7.14 -0.23
N GLN A 138 -15.77 6.66 -1.41
CA GLN A 138 -15.50 7.51 -2.57
C GLN A 138 -16.68 8.42 -2.93
N LYS A 139 -17.89 7.86 -2.86
CA LYS A 139 -19.12 8.61 -3.16
C LYS A 139 -19.45 9.63 -2.06
N LEU A 140 -19.10 9.34 -0.80
CA LEU A 140 -19.24 10.27 0.31
C LEU A 140 -18.27 11.46 0.19
N VAL A 141 -17.02 11.20 -0.21
CA VAL A 141 -16.05 12.26 -0.55
C VAL A 141 -16.58 13.13 -1.69
N ALA A 142 -17.04 12.50 -2.79
CA ALA A 142 -17.59 13.22 -3.94
C ALA A 142 -18.82 14.07 -3.59
N ASP A 143 -19.61 13.64 -2.59
CA ASP A 143 -20.75 14.38 -2.06
C ASP A 143 -20.35 15.53 -1.09
N GLY A 144 -19.05 15.77 -0.89
CA GLY A 144 -18.51 16.91 -0.14
C GLY A 144 -18.36 16.68 1.36
N ILE A 145 -18.37 15.42 1.82
CA ILE A 145 -18.14 15.10 3.23
C ILE A 145 -16.64 15.21 3.55
N PRO A 146 -16.24 15.94 4.61
CA PRO A 146 -14.83 16.07 4.99
C PRO A 146 -14.18 14.73 5.32
N GLU A 147 -12.96 14.54 4.84
CA GLU A 147 -12.16 13.32 5.04
C GLU A 147 -11.96 12.97 6.52
N THR A 148 -11.82 13.98 7.39
CA THR A 148 -11.70 13.79 8.84
C THR A 148 -12.91 13.10 9.49
N GLU A 149 -14.10 13.26 8.91
CA GLU A 149 -15.32 12.59 9.39
C GLU A 149 -15.44 11.18 8.83
N ILE A 150 -14.94 10.96 7.61
CA ILE A 150 -14.82 9.63 7.00
C ILE A 150 -13.84 8.78 7.81
N LYS A 151 -12.73 9.36 8.27
CA LYS A 151 -11.73 8.71 9.14
C LYS A 151 -12.34 8.14 10.43
N LYS A 152 -13.25 8.88 11.10
CA LYS A 152 -13.96 8.39 12.30
C LYS A 152 -14.87 7.18 12.01
N LEU A 153 -15.41 7.10 10.79
CA LEU A 153 -16.18 5.95 10.31
C LEU A 153 -15.27 4.78 9.95
N CYS A 154 -14.09 5.02 9.40
CA CYS A 154 -13.10 3.97 9.16
C CYS A 154 -12.69 3.28 10.48
N ASP A 155 -12.52 4.03 11.57
CA ASP A 155 -12.26 3.45 12.90
C ASP A 155 -13.40 2.54 13.35
N LEU A 156 -14.66 2.94 13.09
CA LEU A 156 -15.84 2.13 13.35
C LEU A 156 -15.95 0.92 12.40
N HIS A 157 -15.54 1.04 11.14
CA HIS A 157 -15.51 -0.08 10.19
C HIS A 157 -14.53 -1.15 10.67
N VAL A 158 -13.33 -0.76 11.11
CA VAL A 158 -12.31 -1.70 11.62
C VAL A 158 -12.83 -2.45 12.84
N GLU A 159 -13.40 -1.75 13.84
CA GLU A 159 -14.00 -2.36 15.05
C GLU A 159 -15.13 -3.34 14.70
N LEU A 160 -15.88 -3.10 13.62
CA LEU A 160 -17.04 -3.91 13.24
C LEU A 160 -16.69 -5.05 12.28
N PHE A 161 -15.66 -4.89 11.44
CA PHE A 161 -15.05 -5.98 10.68
C PHE A 161 -14.38 -6.98 11.62
N GLU A 162 -13.74 -6.55 12.69
CA GLU A 162 -13.24 -7.46 13.75
C GLU A 162 -14.34 -8.38 14.30
N SER A 163 -15.59 -7.91 14.33
CA SER A 163 -16.74 -8.69 14.82
C SER A 163 -17.43 -9.57 13.77
N THR A 164 -17.23 -9.29 12.48
CA THR A 164 -17.92 -9.96 11.35
C THR A 164 -16.98 -10.67 10.37
N ALA A 165 -15.66 -10.58 10.57
CA ALA A 165 -14.64 -11.24 9.76
C ALA A 165 -14.79 -12.77 9.86
N ALA A 166 -15.70 -13.32 9.04
CA ALA A 166 -15.37 -14.51 8.31
C ALA A 166 -14.08 -14.17 7.56
N GLN A 167 -12.95 -14.73 8.01
CA GLN A 167 -11.63 -14.56 7.41
C GLN A 167 -11.76 -14.50 5.88
N SER A 168 -11.52 -13.32 5.31
CA SER A 168 -11.28 -13.20 3.87
C SER A 168 -9.98 -13.95 3.61
N THR A 169 -10.08 -15.25 3.29
CA THR A 169 -8.91 -16.05 2.97
C THR A 169 -8.46 -15.69 1.57
N LEU A 170 -7.58 -14.70 1.46
CA LEU A 170 -6.72 -14.55 0.29
C LEU A 170 -6.14 -15.94 -0.05
N PRO A 171 -6.10 -16.34 -1.33
CA PRO A 171 -5.44 -17.58 -1.72
C PRO A 171 -3.95 -17.52 -1.34
N GLU A 172 -3.32 -18.67 -1.08
CA GLU A 172 -1.86 -18.70 -0.95
C GLU A 172 -1.22 -18.24 -2.25
N LEU A 173 -0.52 -17.12 -2.20
CA LEU A 173 0.17 -16.54 -3.34
C LEU A 173 1.59 -17.09 -3.44
N PRO A 174 2.09 -17.36 -4.65
CA PRO A 174 3.45 -17.86 -4.85
C PRO A 174 4.51 -16.83 -4.43
N ALA A 175 5.69 -17.31 -4.06
CA ALA A 175 6.79 -16.44 -3.66
C ALA A 175 7.24 -15.57 -4.84
N GLY A 176 7.38 -14.26 -4.61
CA GLY A 176 7.70 -13.28 -5.66
C GLY A 176 6.48 -12.51 -6.19
N HIS A 177 5.26 -12.91 -5.83
CA HIS A 177 4.10 -12.03 -6.04
C HIS A 177 4.22 -10.81 -5.11
N PRO A 178 4.00 -9.56 -5.56
CA PRO A 178 4.19 -8.37 -4.71
C PRO A 178 3.35 -8.39 -3.42
N LEU A 179 2.09 -8.85 -3.51
CA LEU A 179 1.24 -9.04 -2.34
C LEU A 179 1.81 -10.06 -1.33
N HIS A 180 2.40 -11.16 -1.79
CA HIS A 180 3.08 -12.11 -0.90
C HIS A 180 4.25 -11.43 -0.17
N SER A 181 5.03 -10.60 -0.88
CA SER A 181 6.12 -9.83 -0.27
C SER A 181 5.62 -8.89 0.83
N PHE A 182 4.50 -8.19 0.61
CA PHE A 182 3.90 -7.34 1.65
C PHE A 182 3.42 -8.15 2.86
N GLN A 183 2.78 -9.30 2.65
CA GLN A 183 2.31 -10.17 3.73
C GLN A 183 3.46 -10.76 4.56
N GLU A 184 4.55 -11.17 3.92
CA GLU A 184 5.74 -11.65 4.63
C GLU A 184 6.36 -10.55 5.48
N GLU A 185 6.47 -9.33 4.97
CA GLU A 185 6.96 -8.19 5.77
C GLU A 185 6.05 -7.88 6.96
N ASN A 186 4.73 -8.00 6.79
CA ASN A 186 3.78 -7.84 7.89
C ASN A 186 3.95 -8.89 8.98
N LYS A 187 4.25 -10.14 8.62
CA LYS A 187 4.59 -11.18 9.62
C LYS A 187 5.83 -10.82 10.41
N TYR A 188 6.91 -10.41 9.74
CA TYR A 188 8.12 -9.95 10.43
C TYR A 188 7.85 -8.72 11.29
N ALA A 189 7.09 -7.74 10.78
CA ALA A 189 6.74 -6.54 11.53
C ALA A 189 5.93 -6.85 12.80
N ASP A 190 4.96 -7.75 12.74
CA ASP A 190 4.17 -8.20 13.90
C ASP A 190 5.06 -8.90 14.93
N GLU A 191 5.96 -9.81 14.51
CA GLU A 191 6.93 -10.45 15.40
C GLU A 191 7.82 -9.43 16.12
N LYS A 192 8.34 -8.43 15.39
CA LYS A 192 9.18 -7.37 15.95
C LYS A 192 8.42 -6.44 16.88
N ALA A 193 7.21 -6.03 16.50
CA ALA A 193 6.35 -5.19 17.33
C ALA A 193 5.98 -5.91 18.63
N ARG A 194 5.62 -7.19 18.58
CA ARG A 194 5.37 -8.00 19.78
C ARG A 194 6.62 -8.16 20.65
N ALA A 195 7.78 -8.43 20.06
CA ALA A 195 9.03 -8.51 20.81
C ALA A 195 9.36 -7.19 21.52
N LEU A 196 9.12 -6.05 20.87
CA LEU A 196 9.27 -4.73 21.47
C LEU A 196 8.27 -4.50 22.60
N LEU A 197 7.01 -4.89 22.43
CA LEU A 197 5.98 -4.83 23.48
C LEU A 197 6.31 -5.70 24.69
N GLU A 198 6.91 -6.87 24.50
CA GLU A 198 7.37 -7.71 25.61
C GLU A 198 8.61 -7.10 26.31
N ALA A 199 9.52 -6.48 25.55
CA ALA A 199 10.71 -5.84 26.12
C ALA A 199 10.37 -4.66 27.04
N ILE A 200 9.26 -3.94 26.78
CA ILE A 200 8.82 -2.80 27.61
C ILE A 200 7.96 -3.20 28.81
N LYS A 201 7.35 -4.39 28.81
CA LYS A 201 6.46 -4.86 29.91
C LYS A 201 7.17 -5.07 31.25
N GLY A 202 8.50 -5.14 31.25
CA GLY A 202 9.32 -5.33 32.46
C GLY A 202 10.17 -4.11 32.81
N ALA A 203 9.78 -2.93 32.35
CA ALA A 203 10.50 -1.67 32.55
C ALA A 203 9.70 -0.69 33.42
N ASP A 204 8.96 -1.19 34.42
CA ASP A 204 7.98 -0.38 35.17
C ASP A 204 8.63 0.64 36.12
N ASP A 205 9.91 0.46 36.47
CA ASP A 205 10.69 1.41 37.26
C ASP A 205 11.96 1.93 36.55
N PRO A 206 12.56 3.06 36.99
CA PRO A 206 13.71 3.66 36.31
C PRO A 206 14.95 2.76 36.21
N LEU A 207 15.17 1.85 37.17
CA LEU A 207 16.34 0.98 37.17
C LEU A 207 16.15 -0.17 36.16
N GLU A 208 14.94 -0.73 36.12
CA GLU A 208 14.55 -1.74 35.13
C GLU A 208 14.56 -1.15 33.71
N PHE A 209 14.04 0.07 33.54
CA PHE A 209 14.10 0.79 32.28
C PHE A 209 15.54 1.00 31.81
N TYR A 210 16.44 1.46 32.68
CA TYR A 210 17.85 1.64 32.32
C TYR A 210 18.51 0.32 31.87
N ALA A 211 18.18 -0.79 32.53
CA ALA A 211 18.66 -2.11 32.13
C ALA A 211 18.11 -2.57 30.76
N ALA A 212 16.84 -2.26 30.47
CA ALA A 212 16.17 -2.62 29.23
C ALA A 212 16.42 -1.64 28.07
N GLN A 213 16.89 -0.41 28.36
CA GLN A 213 16.95 0.71 27.42
C GLN A 213 17.68 0.37 26.12
N HIS A 214 18.83 -0.31 26.20
CA HIS A 214 19.58 -0.73 25.02
C HIS A 214 18.79 -1.71 24.14
N GLY A 215 18.05 -2.63 24.75
CA GLY A 215 17.17 -3.56 24.04
C GLY A 215 15.96 -2.86 23.41
N ILE A 216 15.39 -1.88 24.11
CA ILE A 216 14.28 -1.05 23.60
C ILE A 216 14.75 -0.22 22.40
N ILE A 217 15.92 0.42 22.48
CA ILE A 217 16.52 1.17 21.37
C ILE A 217 16.72 0.24 20.17
N ALA A 218 17.35 -0.93 20.38
CA ALA A 218 17.56 -1.88 19.30
C ALA A 218 16.24 -2.36 18.67
N GLY A 219 15.21 -2.61 19.48
CA GLY A 219 13.88 -3.01 19.00
C GLY A 219 13.15 -1.90 18.22
N VAL A 220 13.24 -0.65 18.67
CA VAL A 220 12.70 0.51 17.94
C VAL A 220 13.41 0.72 16.61
N GLU A 221 14.74 0.60 16.59
CA GLU A 221 15.52 0.73 15.36
C GLU A 221 15.23 -0.40 14.36
N ASP A 222 15.12 -1.65 14.82
CA ASP A 222 14.76 -2.78 13.96
C ASP A 222 13.33 -2.62 13.41
N LEU A 223 12.36 -2.24 14.25
CA LEU A 223 10.99 -2.00 13.81
C LEU A 223 10.87 -0.79 12.87
N SER A 224 11.79 0.18 12.94
CA SER A 224 11.79 1.36 12.07
C SER A 224 11.93 1.03 10.58
N HIS A 225 12.42 -0.17 10.25
CA HIS A 225 12.48 -0.65 8.87
C HIS A 225 11.09 -0.78 8.22
N ILE A 226 10.00 -0.85 9.01
CA ILE A 226 8.61 -0.82 8.53
C ILE A 226 8.32 0.41 7.64
N ILE A 227 9.04 1.52 7.83
CA ILE A 227 8.86 2.72 7.03
C ILE A 227 9.12 2.45 5.54
N ARG A 228 10.07 1.57 5.20
CA ARG A 228 10.32 1.19 3.80
C ARG A 228 9.17 0.39 3.20
N HIS A 229 8.51 -0.44 4.00
CA HIS A 229 7.30 -1.16 3.60
C HIS A 229 6.14 -0.17 3.31
N TYR A 230 6.00 0.89 4.12
CA TYR A 230 5.04 1.97 3.85
C TYR A 230 5.40 2.74 2.57
N GLU A 231 6.65 3.13 2.40
CA GLU A 231 7.13 3.82 1.19
C GLU A 231 6.84 3.01 -0.09
N ARG A 232 7.02 1.68 -0.05
CA ARG A 232 6.65 0.81 -1.17
C ARG A 232 5.17 0.87 -1.50
N LYS A 233 4.28 0.72 -0.50
CA LYS A 233 2.83 0.82 -0.75
C LYS A 233 2.43 2.19 -1.27
N GLU A 234 2.96 3.24 -0.66
CA GLU A 234 2.66 4.64 -1.00
C GLU A 234 3.05 5.01 -2.43
N ASN A 235 4.19 4.51 -2.91
CA ASN A 235 4.71 4.89 -4.22
C ASN A 235 4.41 3.87 -5.33
N GLN A 236 3.92 2.67 -5.00
CA GLN A 236 3.72 1.59 -5.98
C GLN A 236 2.30 1.03 -5.96
N LEU A 237 1.73 0.78 -4.78
CA LEU A 237 0.40 0.19 -4.66
C LEU A 237 -0.68 1.28 -4.80
N PHE A 238 -0.52 2.40 -4.08
CA PHE A 238 -1.51 3.47 -4.01
C PHE A 238 -1.78 4.18 -5.35
N PRO A 239 -0.77 4.51 -6.19
CA PRO A 239 -1.04 5.14 -7.48
C PRO A 239 -1.90 4.25 -8.40
N ILE A 240 -1.73 2.93 -8.31
CA ILE A 240 -2.53 1.98 -9.08
C ILE A 240 -3.97 1.93 -8.52
N MET A 241 -4.14 1.91 -7.20
CA MET A 241 -5.46 1.99 -6.58
C MET A 241 -6.23 3.24 -7.02
N GLU A 242 -5.55 4.39 -7.06
CA GLU A 242 -6.14 5.66 -7.50
C GLU A 242 -6.56 5.62 -8.98
N ARG A 243 -5.73 5.04 -9.87
CA ARG A 243 -6.12 4.83 -11.28
C ARG A 243 -7.34 3.91 -11.43
N GLN A 244 -7.50 2.95 -10.53
CA GLN A 244 -8.66 2.06 -10.47
C GLN A 244 -9.88 2.69 -9.75
N GLY A 245 -9.79 3.96 -9.34
CA GLY A 245 -10.89 4.73 -8.74
C GLY A 245 -11.04 4.57 -7.22
N LEU A 246 -10.07 3.95 -6.55
CA LEU A 246 -10.01 3.80 -5.09
C LEU A 246 -9.11 4.88 -4.49
N THR A 247 -9.58 6.12 -4.37
CA THR A 247 -8.72 7.24 -3.89
C THR A 247 -8.79 7.45 -2.37
N ALA A 248 -9.93 7.19 -1.73
CA ALA A 248 -10.08 7.39 -0.28
C ALA A 248 -9.22 6.44 0.59
N PRO A 249 -9.15 5.11 0.33
CA PRO A 249 -8.37 4.21 1.18
C PRO A 249 -6.86 4.51 1.20
N PRO A 250 -6.18 4.76 0.06
CA PRO A 250 -4.79 5.20 0.04
C PRO A 250 -4.49 6.43 0.90
N GLN A 251 -5.35 7.45 0.82
CA GLN A 251 -5.19 8.70 1.58
C GLN A 251 -5.25 8.45 3.09
N VAL A 252 -6.24 7.69 3.57
CA VAL A 252 -6.38 7.36 4.99
C VAL A 252 -5.20 6.54 5.49
N MET A 253 -4.74 5.55 4.71
CA MET A 253 -3.58 4.74 5.07
C MET A 253 -2.29 5.58 5.13
N TRP A 254 -2.12 6.53 4.21
CA TRP A 254 -0.98 7.46 4.21
C TRP A 254 -0.94 8.31 5.48
N GLU A 255 -2.07 8.93 5.87
CA GLU A 255 -2.12 9.71 7.11
C GLU A 255 -1.73 8.89 8.33
N LEU A 256 -2.21 7.64 8.41
CA LEU A 256 -1.85 6.73 9.49
C LEU A 256 -0.37 6.35 9.46
N HIS A 257 0.24 6.17 8.28
CA HIS A 257 1.68 5.98 8.18
C HIS A 257 2.46 7.21 8.69
N ASP A 258 1.97 8.42 8.41
CA ASP A 258 2.58 9.67 8.91
C ASP A 258 2.47 9.81 10.43
N ASP A 259 1.33 9.42 11.01
CA ASP A 259 1.16 9.33 12.46
C ASP A 259 2.16 8.35 13.08
N ILE A 260 2.37 7.18 12.46
CA ILE A 260 3.37 6.18 12.88
C ILE A 260 4.80 6.73 12.75
N ARG A 261 5.14 7.43 11.66
CA ARG A 261 6.44 8.10 11.48
C ARG A 261 6.69 9.16 12.55
N ALA A 262 5.66 9.93 12.92
CA ALA A 262 5.73 10.92 13.98
C ALA A 262 5.98 10.27 15.35
N LEU A 263 5.28 9.15 15.65
CA LEU A 263 5.48 8.36 16.87
C LEU A 263 6.91 7.79 16.94
N LEU A 264 7.42 7.22 15.85
CA LEU A 264 8.80 6.72 15.77
C LEU A 264 9.82 7.83 16.06
N LYS A 265 9.67 8.99 15.42
CA LYS A 265 10.56 10.14 15.63
C LYS A 265 10.52 10.61 17.08
N LYS A 266 9.34 10.64 17.68
CA LYS A 266 9.14 10.99 19.09
C LYS A 266 9.80 9.96 20.00
N ALA A 267 9.60 8.66 19.76
CA ALA A 267 10.21 7.57 20.52
C ALA A 267 11.74 7.63 20.49
N ARG A 268 12.34 7.82 19.30
CA ARG A 268 13.80 7.99 19.15
C ARG A 268 14.33 9.16 19.96
N LYS A 269 13.63 10.29 19.94
CA LYS A 269 14.02 11.48 20.72
C LYS A 269 13.94 11.21 22.22
N GLU A 270 12.83 10.65 22.68
CA GLU A 270 12.60 10.35 24.11
C GLU A 270 13.50 9.24 24.65
N LEU A 271 13.98 8.32 23.81
CA LEU A 271 14.99 7.33 24.20
C LEU A 271 16.40 7.91 24.32
N ALA A 272 16.68 9.03 23.64
CA ALA A 272 17.95 9.75 23.72
C ALA A 272 17.98 10.75 24.89
N ASP A 273 16.83 11.37 25.18
CA ASP A 273 16.62 12.29 26.29
C ASP A 273 16.27 11.48 27.56
N ASP A 274 17.26 11.08 28.36
CA ASP A 274 17.17 10.20 29.56
C ASP A 274 16.41 10.82 30.77
N ASP A 275 15.22 11.37 30.53
CA ASP A 275 14.52 12.27 31.48
C ASP A 275 13.26 11.65 32.11
N ASP A 276 12.38 11.01 31.31
CA ASP A 276 11.10 10.45 31.79
C ASP A 276 10.85 9.05 31.21
N SER A 277 11.23 8.01 31.97
CA SER A 277 11.12 6.61 31.55
C SER A 277 9.68 6.19 31.26
N GLN A 278 8.70 6.61 32.07
CA GLN A 278 7.31 6.22 31.89
C GLN A 278 6.72 6.82 30.61
N LYS A 279 7.03 8.09 30.34
CA LYS A 279 6.61 8.76 29.12
C LYS A 279 7.22 8.08 27.89
N THR A 280 8.51 7.76 27.94
CA THR A 280 9.21 7.07 26.86
C THR A 280 8.59 5.69 26.60
N ILE A 281 8.34 4.90 27.64
CA ILE A 281 7.68 3.59 27.53
C ILE A 281 6.30 3.73 26.88
N ASN A 282 5.49 4.69 27.32
CA ASN A 282 4.17 4.91 26.75
C ASN A 282 4.23 5.28 25.25
N THR A 283 5.18 6.13 24.85
CA THR A 283 5.38 6.48 23.43
C THR A 283 5.82 5.26 22.62
N VAL A 284 6.78 4.45 23.12
CA VAL A 284 7.24 3.22 22.45
C VAL A 284 6.10 2.19 22.33
N GLN A 285 5.31 2.01 23.38
CA GLN A 285 4.15 1.15 23.38
C GLN A 285 3.13 1.60 22.33
N THR A 286 2.82 2.90 22.29
CA THR A 286 1.86 3.47 21.33
C THR A 286 2.35 3.26 19.90
N PHE A 287 3.65 3.45 19.64
CA PHE A 287 4.25 3.17 18.34
C PHE A 287 4.08 1.70 17.93
N ALA A 288 4.45 0.75 18.80
CA ALA A 288 4.36 -0.67 18.48
C ALA A 288 2.91 -1.15 18.27
N ILE A 289 1.96 -0.67 19.09
CA ILE A 289 0.53 -0.95 18.91
C ILE A 289 0.03 -0.39 17.58
N ALA A 290 0.39 0.86 17.24
CA ALA A 290 -0.04 1.47 15.98
C ALA A 290 0.46 0.69 14.75
N VAL A 291 1.67 0.10 14.82
CA VAL A 291 2.18 -0.80 13.77
C VAL A 291 1.34 -2.09 13.69
N CYS A 292 1.02 -2.73 14.81
CA CYS A 292 0.13 -3.90 14.82
C CYS A 292 -1.26 -3.60 14.23
N ASP A 293 -1.84 -2.45 14.60
CA ASP A 293 -3.13 -2.01 14.10
C ASP A 293 -3.11 -1.72 12.60
N MET A 294 -1.97 -1.24 12.08
CA MET A 294 -1.75 -1.00 10.67
C MET A 294 -1.65 -2.32 9.89
N ILE A 295 -0.85 -3.26 10.37
CA ILE A 295 -0.77 -4.63 9.81
C ILE A 295 -2.16 -5.28 9.75
N HIS A 296 -2.97 -5.12 10.80
CA HIS A 296 -4.32 -5.67 10.82
C HIS A 296 -5.22 -5.07 9.72
N LYS A 297 -5.20 -3.74 9.55
CA LYS A 297 -5.95 -3.06 8.48
C LYS A 297 -5.49 -3.53 7.10
N GLU A 298 -4.20 -3.80 6.94
CA GLU A 298 -3.66 -4.27 5.68
C GLU A 298 -4.11 -5.67 5.33
N GLU A 299 -3.87 -6.63 6.22
CA GLU A 299 -4.19 -8.05 5.97
C GLU A 299 -5.69 -8.29 5.78
N ASN A 300 -6.54 -7.54 6.49
CA ASN A 300 -7.98 -7.79 6.52
C ASN A 300 -8.80 -6.87 5.62
N ILE A 301 -8.26 -5.72 5.20
CA ILE A 301 -9.01 -4.72 4.43
C ILE A 301 -8.26 -4.38 3.13
N LEU A 302 -7.05 -3.82 3.24
CA LEU A 302 -6.32 -3.30 2.07
C LEU A 302 -5.96 -4.42 1.08
N PHE A 303 -5.33 -5.49 1.56
CA PHE A 303 -4.82 -6.59 0.73
C PHE A 303 -5.94 -7.37 0.03
N PRO A 304 -7.05 -7.74 0.70
CA PRO A 304 -8.22 -8.29 0.01
C PRO A 304 -8.78 -7.34 -1.05
N MET A 305 -8.87 -6.03 -0.75
CA MET A 305 -9.40 -5.03 -1.68
C MET A 305 -8.55 -4.90 -2.94
N VAL A 306 -7.23 -4.78 -2.80
CA VAL A 306 -6.34 -4.67 -3.97
C VAL A 306 -6.27 -5.98 -4.74
N PHE A 307 -6.32 -7.14 -4.08
CA PHE A 307 -6.33 -8.44 -4.75
C PHE A 307 -7.56 -8.64 -5.62
N GLU A 308 -8.74 -8.20 -5.16
CA GLU A 308 -9.98 -8.27 -5.95
C GLU A 308 -10.01 -7.28 -7.12
N THR A 309 -9.28 -6.17 -7.01
CA THR A 309 -9.34 -5.05 -7.97
C THR A 309 -8.24 -5.12 -9.02
N PHE A 310 -7.05 -5.57 -8.66
CA PHE A 310 -5.86 -5.51 -9.50
C PHE A 310 -5.84 -6.64 -10.52
N THR A 311 -5.37 -6.31 -11.71
CA THR A 311 -5.07 -7.29 -12.76
C THR A 311 -3.63 -7.80 -12.66
N ASP A 312 -3.29 -8.87 -13.36
CA ASP A 312 -1.90 -9.36 -13.45
C ASP A 312 -0.96 -8.29 -14.02
N LYS A 313 -1.46 -7.39 -14.89
CA LYS A 313 -0.70 -6.26 -15.43
C LYS A 313 -0.34 -5.25 -14.34
N ASP A 314 -1.32 -4.95 -13.48
CA ASP A 314 -1.12 -4.05 -12.35
C ASP A 314 -0.07 -4.62 -11.38
N TRP A 315 -0.14 -5.92 -11.09
CA TRP A 315 0.87 -6.61 -10.26
C TRP A 315 2.26 -6.63 -10.91
N ALA A 316 2.35 -6.73 -12.24
CA ALA A 316 3.61 -6.60 -12.97
C ALA A 316 4.22 -5.20 -12.79
N GLU A 317 3.38 -4.16 -12.84
CA GLU A 317 3.80 -2.77 -12.62
C GLU A 317 4.31 -2.54 -11.19
N VAL A 318 3.62 -3.10 -10.18
CA VAL A 318 4.11 -3.07 -8.79
C VAL A 318 5.48 -3.74 -8.70
N LEU A 319 5.63 -4.95 -9.25
CA LEU A 319 6.89 -5.72 -9.21
C LEU A 319 8.06 -4.95 -9.84
N MET A 320 7.84 -4.26 -10.97
CA MET A 320 8.87 -3.45 -11.64
C MET A 320 9.32 -2.23 -10.81
N GLY A 321 8.46 -1.74 -9.91
CA GLY A 321 8.81 -0.67 -8.98
C GLY A 321 9.58 -1.17 -7.76
N GLU A 322 9.37 -2.41 -7.30
CA GLU A 322 9.87 -2.89 -6.00
C GLU A 322 11.39 -2.74 -5.84
N SER A 323 12.16 -2.92 -6.91
CA SER A 323 13.63 -2.79 -6.88
C SER A 323 14.13 -1.36 -6.62
N GLU A 324 13.31 -0.33 -6.85
CA GLU A 324 13.73 1.07 -6.68
C GLU A 324 13.73 1.51 -5.21
N ILE A 325 12.78 1.00 -4.43
CA ILE A 325 12.63 1.33 -3.00
C ILE A 325 13.28 0.25 -2.13
N GLY A 326 13.18 -1.01 -2.55
CA GLY A 326 13.70 -2.17 -1.82
C GLY A 326 12.80 -2.61 -0.66
N TYR A 327 13.21 -3.66 0.05
CA TYR A 327 12.41 -4.33 1.09
C TYR A 327 12.91 -4.01 2.50
N ALA A 328 12.02 -4.11 3.49
CA ALA A 328 12.30 -3.82 4.90
C ALA A 328 13.15 -4.90 5.56
N TRP A 329 12.74 -6.17 5.44
CA TRP A 329 13.42 -7.32 6.07
C TRP A 329 13.60 -8.52 5.15
N ILE A 330 12.87 -8.59 4.04
CA ILE A 330 12.82 -9.80 3.21
C ILE A 330 13.66 -9.67 1.94
N THR A 331 13.93 -10.81 1.32
CA THR A 331 14.32 -10.89 -0.09
C THR A 331 13.17 -11.57 -0.83
N PRO A 332 12.62 -10.95 -1.89
CA PRO A 332 11.47 -11.50 -2.60
C PRO A 332 11.83 -12.83 -3.27
N GLY A 333 10.84 -13.71 -3.37
CA GLY A 333 10.96 -14.91 -4.21
C GLY A 333 10.99 -14.56 -5.70
N THR A 334 11.17 -15.58 -6.54
CA THR A 334 11.21 -15.44 -8.01
C THR A 334 10.25 -16.38 -8.73
N GLU A 335 9.33 -17.02 -7.98
CA GLU A 335 8.43 -18.05 -8.51
C GLU A 335 7.26 -17.46 -9.29
N TRP A 336 6.74 -16.31 -8.84
CA TRP A 336 5.79 -15.54 -9.62
C TRP A 336 6.51 -14.67 -10.65
N GLN A 337 6.08 -14.77 -11.91
CA GLN A 337 6.46 -13.84 -12.96
C GLN A 337 5.20 -13.40 -13.71
N PRO A 338 5.10 -12.11 -14.08
CA PRO A 338 4.01 -11.65 -14.92
C PRO A 338 4.03 -12.38 -16.27
N SER A 339 2.85 -12.61 -16.85
CA SER A 339 2.76 -13.27 -18.16
C SER A 339 3.46 -12.47 -19.26
N GLU A 340 4.00 -13.14 -20.29
CA GLU A 340 4.69 -12.46 -21.41
C GLU A 340 3.77 -11.48 -22.17
N GLU A 341 2.45 -11.66 -22.15
CA GLU A 341 1.48 -10.72 -22.75
C GLU A 341 1.33 -9.42 -21.95
N THR A 342 1.70 -9.41 -20.67
CA THR A 342 1.60 -8.24 -19.78
C THR A 342 2.81 -7.30 -19.84
N THR A 343 3.89 -7.70 -20.51
CA THR A 343 5.14 -6.94 -20.63
C THR A 343 5.32 -6.25 -21.99
N GLU A 344 4.33 -6.32 -22.89
CA GLU A 344 4.39 -5.54 -24.12
C GLU A 344 4.47 -4.04 -23.75
N PRO A 345 5.51 -3.32 -24.22
CA PRO A 345 5.60 -1.89 -23.99
C PRO A 345 4.34 -1.28 -24.58
N THR A 346 3.57 -0.59 -23.73
CA THR A 346 2.44 0.21 -24.16
C THR A 346 2.94 1.05 -25.33
N GLU A 347 2.41 0.83 -26.54
CA GLU A 347 2.87 1.58 -27.72
C GLU A 347 2.81 3.07 -27.37
N SER A 348 3.96 3.74 -27.40
CA SER A 348 4.06 5.17 -27.12
C SER A 348 3.01 5.89 -27.94
N GLN A 349 2.27 6.81 -27.34
CA GLN A 349 1.31 7.58 -28.12
C GLN A 349 2.05 8.25 -29.29
N ALA A 350 1.46 8.20 -30.49
CA ALA A 350 2.12 8.66 -31.70
C ALA A 350 2.62 10.12 -31.56
N GLY A 351 3.94 10.30 -31.40
CA GLY A 351 4.56 11.61 -31.20
C GLY A 351 5.32 11.75 -29.88
N GLU A 352 5.20 10.81 -28.94
CA GLU A 352 5.92 10.78 -27.67
C GLU A 352 7.20 9.93 -27.76
N ILE A 353 8.21 10.29 -26.96
CA ILE A 353 9.42 9.50 -26.75
C ILE A 353 9.26 8.75 -25.43
N SER A 354 9.26 7.42 -25.48
CA SER A 354 9.35 6.59 -24.27
C SER A 354 10.75 6.68 -23.69
N LEU A 355 10.83 7.06 -22.43
CA LEU A 355 12.03 7.04 -21.59
C LEU A 355 11.92 5.85 -20.63
N ASP A 356 13.01 5.54 -19.90
CA ASP A 356 13.00 4.44 -18.92
C ASP A 356 11.86 4.55 -17.89
N ARG A 357 11.48 5.79 -17.53
CA ARG A 357 10.42 6.11 -16.57
C ARG A 357 9.52 7.24 -17.06
N GLY A 358 8.64 6.91 -18.00
CA GLY A 358 7.58 7.78 -18.51
C GLY A 358 7.73 8.14 -19.98
N GLU A 359 6.76 8.87 -20.50
CA GLU A 359 6.69 9.25 -21.91
C GLU A 359 6.55 10.76 -22.01
N LEU A 360 7.30 11.38 -22.92
CA LEU A 360 7.28 12.83 -23.12
C LEU A 360 7.35 13.18 -24.60
N GLU A 361 6.57 14.18 -25.01
CA GLU A 361 6.73 14.78 -26.33
C GLU A 361 8.13 15.44 -26.47
N PRO A 362 8.77 15.36 -27.66
CA PRO A 362 10.10 15.95 -27.90
C PRO A 362 10.20 17.44 -27.54
N HIS A 363 9.12 18.20 -27.73
CA HIS A 363 9.10 19.63 -27.44
C HIS A 363 9.15 19.91 -25.93
N VAL A 364 8.55 19.04 -25.10
CA VAL A 364 8.57 19.10 -23.64
C VAL A 364 9.97 18.78 -23.13
N ILE A 365 10.62 17.74 -23.66
CA ILE A 365 12.02 17.40 -23.32
C ILE A 365 12.94 18.60 -23.59
N ASN A 366 12.80 19.23 -24.74
CA ASN A 366 13.57 20.45 -25.06
C ASN A 366 13.27 21.61 -24.09
N ALA A 367 12.02 21.80 -23.66
CA ALA A 367 11.67 22.84 -22.68
C ALA A 367 12.29 22.56 -21.29
N ILE A 368 12.24 21.31 -20.83
CA ILE A 368 12.89 20.88 -19.57
C ILE A 368 14.39 21.20 -19.62
N LEU A 369 15.09 20.75 -20.68
CA LEU A 369 16.54 20.95 -20.82
C LEU A 369 16.96 22.42 -20.90
N LYS A 370 16.05 23.33 -21.31
CA LYS A 370 16.28 24.79 -21.30
C LYS A 370 16.06 25.43 -19.93
N THR A 371 15.29 24.78 -19.07
CA THR A 371 14.88 25.31 -17.75
C THR A 371 15.82 24.86 -16.63
N LEU A 372 16.63 23.83 -16.87
CA LEU A 372 17.59 23.34 -15.88
C LEU A 372 18.55 24.47 -15.43
N PRO A 373 18.94 24.54 -14.14
CA PRO A 373 19.87 25.54 -13.63
C PRO A 373 21.34 25.22 -13.99
N VAL A 374 21.55 24.51 -15.11
CA VAL A 374 22.86 24.08 -15.61
C VAL A 374 22.90 24.17 -17.14
N ASP A 375 24.06 24.53 -17.66
CA ASP A 375 24.37 24.47 -19.08
C ASP A 375 24.87 23.08 -19.44
N LEU A 376 24.24 22.46 -20.45
CA LEU A 376 24.60 21.14 -20.96
C LEU A 376 25.25 21.28 -22.33
N SER A 377 26.32 20.53 -22.58
CA SER A 377 26.89 20.34 -23.92
C SER A 377 27.26 18.87 -24.09
N PHE A 378 26.71 18.23 -25.11
CA PHE A 378 26.92 16.82 -25.37
C PHE A 378 27.73 16.62 -26.65
N VAL A 379 28.76 15.80 -26.53
CA VAL A 379 29.63 15.35 -27.61
C VAL A 379 29.40 13.85 -27.81
N ASP A 380 29.11 13.42 -29.03
CA ASP A 380 28.83 12.02 -29.34
C ASP A 380 30.10 11.13 -29.26
N ALA A 381 29.93 9.82 -29.42
CA ALA A 381 31.03 8.85 -29.42
C ALA A 381 32.11 9.12 -30.51
N ASN A 382 31.79 9.92 -31.53
CA ASN A 382 32.71 10.32 -32.61
C ASN A 382 33.37 11.69 -32.35
N ASP A 383 33.32 12.18 -31.11
CA ASP A 383 33.90 13.44 -30.67
C ASP A 383 33.31 14.69 -31.37
N LYS A 384 32.06 14.58 -31.87
CA LYS A 384 31.33 15.69 -32.49
C LYS A 384 30.31 16.28 -31.53
N VAL A 385 30.23 17.61 -31.50
CA VAL A 385 29.20 18.29 -30.71
C VAL A 385 27.82 17.98 -31.29
N ALA A 386 27.00 17.25 -30.54
CA ALA A 386 25.69 16.80 -30.98
C ALA A 386 24.56 17.66 -30.41
N TYR A 387 24.75 18.21 -29.21
CA TYR A 387 23.72 19.00 -28.53
C TYR A 387 24.32 20.04 -27.57
N PHE A 388 23.60 21.13 -27.34
CA PHE A 388 23.83 22.03 -26.20
C PHE A 388 22.51 22.65 -25.74
N SER A 389 22.33 22.86 -24.44
CA SER A 389 21.13 23.53 -23.91
C SER A 389 21.17 25.04 -24.16
N GLN A 390 20.00 25.60 -24.49
CA GLN A 390 19.79 27.03 -24.69
C GLN A 390 19.10 27.63 -23.46
N THR A 391 19.77 27.60 -22.32
CA THR A 391 19.30 28.27 -21.09
C THR A 391 19.31 29.79 -21.27
N GLU A 392 18.57 30.51 -20.43
CA GLU A 392 18.49 31.98 -20.50
C GLU A 392 19.80 32.66 -20.07
N GLU A 393 20.46 32.16 -19.02
CA GLU A 393 21.68 32.74 -18.44
C GLU A 393 22.90 31.84 -18.63
N ARG A 394 23.42 31.81 -19.87
CA ARG A 394 24.55 30.95 -20.23
C ARG A 394 25.88 31.46 -19.72
N ILE A 395 26.67 30.53 -19.18
CA ILE A 395 28.02 30.79 -18.67
C ILE A 395 29.01 30.92 -19.84
N PHE A 396 28.90 30.03 -20.84
CA PHE A 396 29.78 30.02 -22.00
C PHE A 396 28.99 30.18 -23.30
N PRO A 397 29.29 31.17 -24.15
CA PRO A 397 28.57 31.36 -25.40
C PRO A 397 28.81 30.17 -26.36
N ARG A 398 27.74 29.79 -27.07
CA ARG A 398 27.72 28.80 -28.16
C ARG A 398 26.75 29.31 -29.22
N SER A 399 26.99 28.94 -30.47
CA SER A 399 26.08 29.22 -31.58
C SER A 399 25.69 27.90 -32.25
N ALA A 400 24.57 27.89 -32.98
CA ALA A 400 24.10 26.71 -33.70
C ALA A 400 25.16 26.13 -34.67
N GLY A 401 26.08 26.95 -35.18
CA GLY A 401 27.15 26.52 -36.07
C GLY A 401 28.21 25.59 -35.45
N ILE A 402 28.14 25.32 -34.14
CA ILE A 402 29.02 24.35 -33.48
C ILE A 402 28.53 22.91 -33.64
N ILE A 403 27.25 22.68 -33.94
CA ILE A 403 26.69 21.33 -34.08
C ILE A 403 27.40 20.59 -35.23
N GLY A 404 27.83 19.36 -34.98
CA GLY A 404 28.61 18.51 -35.89
C GLY A 404 30.11 18.83 -35.95
N ARG A 405 30.56 19.91 -35.29
CA ARG A 405 31.98 20.26 -35.21
C ARG A 405 32.71 19.34 -34.25
N ASP A 406 33.94 19.01 -34.60
CA ASP A 406 34.87 18.27 -33.75
C ASP A 406 35.21 19.07 -32.48
N VAL A 407 35.11 18.42 -31.31
CA VAL A 407 35.34 19.03 -30.00
C VAL A 407 36.76 19.59 -29.84
N SER A 408 37.76 18.96 -30.46
CA SER A 408 39.16 19.45 -30.47
C SER A 408 39.27 20.82 -31.14
N LYS A 409 38.41 21.10 -32.12
CA LYS A 409 38.37 22.38 -32.84
C LYS A 409 37.59 23.44 -32.08
N CYS A 410 36.88 23.08 -31.02
CA CYS A 410 36.07 24.01 -30.21
C CYS A 410 36.85 24.64 -29.07
N HIS A 411 38.07 24.17 -28.81
CA HIS A 411 38.92 24.61 -27.71
C HIS A 411 40.21 25.28 -28.20
N PRO A 412 40.79 26.21 -27.43
CA PRO A 412 42.11 26.78 -27.73
C PRO A 412 43.22 25.70 -27.75
N PRO A 413 44.27 25.84 -28.58
CA PRO A 413 45.34 24.84 -28.67
C PRO A 413 46.02 24.49 -27.34
N LYS A 414 46.01 25.41 -26.37
CA LYS A 414 46.59 25.22 -25.05
C LYS A 414 45.80 24.25 -24.16
N SER A 415 44.53 23.98 -24.45
CA SER A 415 43.65 23.14 -23.61
C SER A 415 43.11 21.90 -24.33
N VAL A 416 43.27 21.79 -25.66
CA VAL A 416 42.82 20.63 -26.45
C VAL A 416 43.35 19.31 -25.91
N HIS A 417 44.65 19.24 -25.56
CA HIS A 417 45.26 18.02 -25.03
C HIS A 417 44.62 17.52 -23.73
N VAL A 418 44.04 18.42 -22.92
CA VAL A 418 43.31 18.04 -21.70
C VAL A 418 41.96 17.41 -22.07
N VAL A 419 41.26 18.00 -23.05
CA VAL A 419 39.98 17.48 -23.55
C VAL A 419 40.17 16.10 -24.17
N GLU A 420 41.17 15.92 -25.03
CA GLU A 420 41.49 14.64 -25.67
C GLU A 420 41.78 13.56 -24.61
N LYS A 421 42.59 13.89 -23.60
CA LYS A 421 42.88 12.96 -22.49
C LYS A 421 41.63 12.53 -21.72
N ILE A 422 40.69 13.43 -21.49
CA ILE A 422 39.42 13.11 -20.80
C ILE A 422 38.60 12.14 -21.67
N LEU A 423 38.45 12.45 -22.97
CA LEU A 423 37.66 11.63 -23.89
C LEU A 423 38.26 10.23 -24.06
N GLU A 424 39.59 10.12 -24.17
CA GLU A 424 40.29 8.82 -24.22
C GLU A 424 40.03 7.99 -22.96
N ALA A 425 40.18 8.59 -21.76
CA ALA A 425 39.92 7.90 -20.50
C ALA A 425 38.47 7.45 -20.36
N PHE A 426 37.51 8.27 -20.84
CA PHE A 426 36.08 7.93 -20.83
C PHE A 426 35.78 6.79 -21.81
N LYS A 427 36.30 6.85 -23.03
CA LYS A 427 36.14 5.77 -24.03
C LYS A 427 36.73 4.45 -23.55
N ALA A 428 37.88 4.49 -22.86
CA ALA A 428 38.55 3.31 -22.32
C ALA A 428 37.88 2.74 -21.04
N GLY A 429 36.92 3.46 -20.44
CA GLY A 429 36.30 3.04 -19.17
C GLY A 429 37.19 3.23 -17.94
N GLU A 430 38.29 3.98 -18.06
CA GLU A 430 39.22 4.24 -16.95
C GLU A 430 38.66 5.26 -15.96
N ARG A 431 37.78 6.16 -16.45
CA ARG A 431 37.12 7.23 -15.71
C ARG A 431 35.72 7.43 -16.27
N ASP A 432 34.78 7.81 -15.41
CA ASP A 432 33.43 8.22 -15.82
C ASP A 432 33.13 9.69 -15.51
N MET A 433 34.05 10.38 -14.83
CA MET A 433 33.88 11.79 -14.46
C MET A 433 35.21 12.55 -14.44
N ALA A 434 35.17 13.81 -14.86
CA ALA A 434 36.22 14.80 -14.66
C ALA A 434 35.60 16.14 -14.21
N GLU A 435 36.25 16.84 -13.30
CA GLU A 435 35.67 18.00 -12.62
C GLU A 435 36.66 19.17 -12.54
N PHE A 436 36.12 20.38 -12.74
CA PHE A 436 36.85 21.64 -12.67
C PHE A 436 36.00 22.70 -11.97
N TRP A 437 36.64 23.66 -11.34
CA TRP A 437 36.00 24.86 -10.84
C TRP A 437 36.90 26.06 -11.05
N LEU A 438 36.30 27.20 -11.37
CA LEU A 438 37.00 28.47 -11.52
C LEU A 438 36.14 29.63 -11.07
N GLU A 439 36.80 30.73 -10.75
CA GLU A 439 36.13 32.00 -10.51
C GLU A 439 36.34 32.91 -11.72
N LEU A 440 35.24 33.40 -12.29
CA LEU A 440 35.25 34.28 -13.46
C LEU A 440 34.34 35.47 -13.17
N ASN A 441 34.89 36.69 -13.14
CA ASN A 441 34.15 37.93 -12.90
C ASN A 441 33.29 37.91 -11.62
N GLY A 442 33.80 37.29 -10.54
CA GLY A 442 33.07 37.16 -9.27
C GLY A 442 31.98 36.07 -9.27
N VAL A 443 31.87 35.29 -10.34
CA VAL A 443 30.99 34.13 -10.44
C VAL A 443 31.81 32.85 -10.25
N PHE A 444 31.40 32.00 -9.32
CA PHE A 444 32.02 30.69 -9.12
C PHE A 444 31.36 29.65 -10.03
N ILE A 445 32.11 29.18 -11.02
CA ILE A 445 31.65 28.24 -12.04
C ILE A 445 32.17 26.85 -11.69
N HIS A 446 31.25 25.89 -11.67
CA HIS A 446 31.53 24.47 -11.52
C HIS A 446 31.28 23.75 -12.84
N ILE A 447 32.26 23.00 -13.34
CA ILE A 447 32.19 22.29 -14.62
C ILE A 447 32.49 20.82 -14.38
N ARG A 448 31.58 19.95 -14.83
CA ARG A 448 31.73 18.50 -14.75
C ARG A 448 31.57 17.88 -16.13
N TYR A 449 32.39 16.90 -16.42
CA TYR A 449 32.31 16.07 -17.61
C TYR A 449 31.94 14.66 -17.17
N TYR A 450 30.97 14.05 -17.85
CA TYR A 450 30.52 12.69 -17.58
C TYR A 450 30.66 11.81 -18.82
N ALA A 451 31.12 10.58 -18.63
CA ALA A 451 30.98 9.55 -19.65
C ALA A 451 29.52 9.09 -19.68
N VAL A 452 28.83 9.35 -20.79
CA VAL A 452 27.46 8.86 -21.00
C VAL A 452 27.54 7.47 -21.60
N ARG A 453 26.87 6.51 -20.96
CA ARG A 453 26.85 5.11 -21.37
C ARG A 453 25.42 4.61 -21.47
N ASP A 454 25.21 3.63 -22.33
CA ASP A 454 23.97 2.88 -22.41
C ASP A 454 23.88 1.84 -21.27
N THR A 455 22.71 1.22 -21.12
CA THR A 455 22.39 0.16 -20.15
C THR A 455 23.34 -1.03 -20.23
N ASP A 456 23.89 -1.34 -21.41
CA ASP A 456 24.86 -2.41 -21.63
C ASP A 456 26.33 -1.98 -21.38
N GLY A 457 26.55 -0.73 -20.97
CA GLY A 457 27.87 -0.14 -20.73
C GLY A 457 28.51 0.51 -21.96
N THR A 458 27.87 0.48 -23.12
CA THR A 458 28.38 1.09 -24.36
C THR A 458 28.57 2.59 -24.20
N TYR A 459 29.74 3.11 -24.58
CA TYR A 459 30.01 4.55 -24.54
C TYR A 459 29.23 5.31 -25.62
N LEU A 460 28.34 6.21 -25.20
CA LEU A 460 27.50 7.03 -26.08
C LEU A 460 28.10 8.41 -26.34
N GLY A 461 28.91 8.93 -25.42
CA GLY A 461 29.54 10.24 -25.56
C GLY A 461 29.96 10.90 -24.24
N CYS A 462 30.27 12.18 -24.30
CA CYS A 462 30.70 13.00 -23.17
C CYS A 462 29.70 14.14 -22.94
N LEU A 463 29.15 14.23 -21.72
CA LEU A 463 28.29 15.33 -21.30
C LEU A 463 29.09 16.32 -20.43
N GLU A 464 29.25 17.54 -20.92
CA GLU A 464 29.70 18.70 -20.15
C GLU A 464 28.49 19.35 -19.46
N VAL A 465 28.61 19.57 -18.15
CA VAL A 465 27.63 20.24 -17.29
C VAL A 465 28.33 21.42 -16.62
N SER A 466 27.91 22.64 -16.91
CA SER A 466 28.42 23.86 -16.27
C SER A 466 27.35 24.53 -15.42
N GLN A 467 27.71 24.94 -14.20
CA GLN A 467 26.79 25.57 -13.24
C GLN A 467 27.41 26.79 -12.57
N ASN A 468 26.66 27.88 -12.47
CA ASN A 468 26.96 28.98 -11.57
C ASN A 468 26.49 28.56 -10.16
N VAL A 469 27.43 28.34 -9.25
CA VAL A 469 27.12 27.89 -7.89
C VAL A 469 27.36 28.99 -6.85
N THR A 470 27.50 30.24 -7.27
CA THR A 470 27.73 31.39 -6.37
C THR A 470 26.65 31.46 -5.29
N ASP A 471 25.37 31.42 -5.68
CA ASP A 471 24.25 31.54 -4.75
C ASP A 471 24.08 30.28 -3.90
N ILE A 472 24.35 29.10 -4.49
CA ILE A 472 24.36 27.83 -3.75
C ILE A 472 25.40 27.86 -2.63
N ARG A 473 26.60 28.40 -2.90
CA ARG A 473 27.66 28.56 -1.89
C ARG A 473 27.32 29.57 -0.80
N ALA A 474 26.35 30.46 -1.04
CA ALA A 474 25.92 31.48 -0.09
C ALA A 474 24.77 31.00 0.82
N LEU A 475 24.15 29.86 0.53
CA LEU A 475 23.07 29.30 1.36
C LEU A 475 23.57 28.99 2.79
N THR A 476 22.78 29.38 3.79
CA THR A 476 23.02 29.10 5.20
C THR A 476 21.70 28.76 5.90
N GLY A 477 21.75 28.02 7.00
CA GLY A 477 20.55 27.61 7.73
C GLY A 477 19.69 26.62 6.93
N GLU A 478 18.36 26.71 7.09
CA GLU A 478 17.39 25.84 6.43
C GLU A 478 16.15 26.63 5.99
N GLN A 479 15.62 26.34 4.80
CA GLN A 479 14.33 26.85 4.35
C GLN A 479 13.43 25.67 3.98
N ARG A 480 12.50 25.32 4.88
CA ARG A 480 11.59 24.16 4.74
C ARG A 480 10.19 24.53 4.24
N LEU A 481 9.90 25.83 4.19
CA LEU A 481 8.61 26.37 3.77
C LEU A 481 8.82 27.44 2.69
N LEU A 482 7.79 27.62 1.88
CA LEU A 482 7.76 28.60 0.81
C LEU A 482 7.88 30.02 1.35
N SER A 483 8.84 30.81 0.85
CA SER A 483 8.95 32.24 1.17
C SER A 483 8.69 33.07 -0.10
N TRP A 484 7.42 33.24 -0.45
CA TRP A 484 7.00 34.08 -1.57
C TRP A 484 6.52 35.47 -1.15
N GLU A 485 6.57 35.79 0.14
CA GLU A 485 6.36 37.16 0.61
C GLU A 485 7.56 38.02 0.20
N LYS A 486 7.30 39.03 -0.63
CA LYS A 486 8.27 40.02 -1.12
C LYS A 486 8.62 41.05 -0.07
#